data_AF-A0A8T4SYA4-F1
#
_entry.id   AF-A0A8T4SYA4-F1
#
_cell.length_a   1.000
_cell.length_b   1.000
_cell.length_c   1.000
_cell.angle_alpha   90.00
_cell.angle_beta   90.00
_cell.angle_gamma   90.00
#
_symmetry.space_group_name_H-M   'P 1'
#
loop_
_entity.id
_entity.type
_entity.pdbx_description
1 polymer ?
#
loop_
_entity_poly.entity_id
_entity_poly.type
_entity_poly.pdbx_seq_one_letter_code
_entity_poly.pdbx_strand_id
1 'polypeptide(L)'
;MPSLLVELIDPKMVAVLRVFLEQKDKLFHLQKVSRVSGVSLGTTFRLVHRMARLEILDVEKIGEFKLYRLGRSKEIKALEVLHA
;
A
#
# COMPACT_ATOMS: atom_id res chain seq x y z
N MET A 1 -16.34 18.09 2.32
CA MET A 1 -16.74 17.36 1.09
C MET A 1 -15.50 16.68 0.54
N PRO A 2 -15.52 15.38 0.22
CA PRO A 2 -14.41 14.81 -0.52
C PRO A 2 -14.32 15.57 -1.84
N SER A 3 -13.16 16.16 -2.16
CA SER A 3 -12.94 16.79 -3.47
C SER A 3 -13.23 15.76 -4.57
N LEU A 4 -13.72 16.18 -5.74
CA LEU A 4 -13.91 15.32 -6.93
C LEU A 4 -12.73 14.37 -7.19
N LEU A 5 -11.52 14.80 -6.85
CA LEU A 5 -10.30 14.00 -6.88
C LEU A 5 -10.37 12.71 -6.06
N VAL A 6 -11.00 12.71 -4.88
CA VAL A 6 -11.14 11.54 -4.00
C VAL A 6 -12.05 10.48 -4.63
N GLU A 7 -13.10 10.89 -5.34
CA GLU A 7 -14.00 9.97 -6.05
C GLU A 7 -13.33 9.31 -7.26
N LEU A 8 -12.27 9.92 -7.82
CA LEU A 8 -11.45 9.35 -8.88
C LEU A 8 -10.39 8.37 -8.37
N ILE A 9 -10.14 8.32 -7.06
CA ILE A 9 -9.16 7.38 -6.49
C ILE A 9 -9.79 5.99 -6.42
N ASP A 10 -9.14 5.01 -7.04
CA ASP A 10 -9.56 3.61 -6.97
C ASP A 10 -9.70 3.17 -5.50
N PRO A 11 -10.91 2.80 -5.03
CA PRO A 11 -11.14 2.45 -3.63
C PRO A 11 -10.34 1.21 -3.20
N LYS A 12 -10.00 0.31 -4.14
CA LYS A 12 -9.16 -0.86 -3.85
C LYS A 12 -7.71 -0.45 -3.61
N MET A 13 -7.22 0.57 -4.32
CA MET A 13 -5.89 1.12 -4.08
C MET A 13 -5.80 1.73 -2.68
N VAL A 14 -6.82 2.52 -2.29
CA VAL A 14 -6.90 3.08 -0.94
C VAL A 14 -6.95 1.99 0.12
N ALA A 15 -7.78 0.97 -0.06
CA ALA A 15 -7.90 -0.15 0.89
C ALA A 15 -6.56 -0.88 1.08
N VAL A 16 -5.83 -1.14 0.00
CA VAL A 16 -4.50 -1.78 0.09
C VAL A 16 -3.48 -0.84 0.74
N LEU A 17 -3.47 0.45 0.38
CA LEU A 17 -2.54 1.42 0.93
C LEU A 17 -2.73 1.62 2.45
N ARG A 18 -3.97 1.64 2.93
CA ARG A 18 -4.31 1.74 4.36
C ARG A 18 -3.63 0.65 5.20
N VAL A 19 -3.53 -0.59 4.70
CA VAL A 19 -2.84 -1.68 5.39
C VAL A 19 -1.39 -1.32 5.74
N PHE A 20 -0.70 -0.60 4.84
CA PHE A 20 0.68 -0.18 5.05
C PHE A 20 0.79 1.07 5.92
N LEU A 21 -0.17 2.00 5.81
CA LEU A 21 -0.19 3.23 6.62
C LEU A 21 -0.48 2.96 8.11
N GLU A 22 -1.31 1.97 8.42
CA GLU A 22 -1.64 1.58 9.80
C GLU A 22 -0.46 0.92 10.54
N GLN A 23 0.48 0.31 9.82
CA GLN A 23 1.58 -0.48 10.39
C GLN A 23 2.88 -0.26 9.60
N LYS A 24 3.33 1.00 9.60
CA LYS A 24 4.38 1.55 8.72
C LYS A 24 5.71 0.78 8.71
N ASP A 25 6.15 0.30 9.87
CA ASP A 25 7.43 -0.39 10.02
C ASP A 25 7.34 -1.92 9.80
N LYS A 26 6.15 -2.45 9.55
CA LYS A 26 5.97 -3.89 9.35
C LYS A 26 6.15 -4.28 7.89
N LEU A 27 6.82 -5.40 7.72
CA LEU A 27 6.88 -6.14 6.48
C LEU A 27 5.64 -7.01 6.33
N PHE A 28 5.00 -6.93 5.17
CA PHE A 28 3.81 -7.69 4.84
C PHE A 28 4.03 -8.64 3.68
N HIS A 29 3.62 -9.90 3.87
CA HIS A 29 3.42 -10.81 2.77
C HIS A 29 2.14 -10.45 2.01
N LEU A 30 2.14 -10.61 0.69
CA LEU A 30 1.04 -10.21 -0.19
C LEU A 30 -0.31 -10.84 0.22
N GLN A 31 -0.30 -12.09 0.67
CA GLN A 31 -1.49 -12.79 1.17
C GLN A 31 -2.10 -12.10 2.39
N LYS A 32 -1.27 -11.58 3.30
CA LYS A 32 -1.75 -10.86 4.48
C LYS A 32 -2.39 -9.55 4.06
N VAL A 33 -1.77 -8.82 3.13
CA VAL A 33 -2.32 -7.57 2.58
C VAL A 33 -3.69 -7.82 1.96
N SER A 34 -3.82 -8.84 1.12
CA SER A 34 -5.08 -9.21 0.46
C SER A 34 -6.17 -9.57 1.47
N ARG A 35 -5.84 -10.34 2.50
CA ARG A 35 -6.80 -10.74 3.54
C ARG A 35 -7.29 -9.53 4.37
N VAL A 36 -6.38 -8.63 4.73
CA VAL A 36 -6.71 -7.46 5.57
C VAL A 36 -7.45 -6.39 4.76
N SER A 37 -7.07 -6.14 3.51
CA SER A 37 -7.73 -5.13 2.67
C SER A 37 -9.06 -5.59 2.08
N GLY A 38 -9.37 -6.90 2.12
CA GLY A 38 -10.53 -7.48 1.44
C GLY A 38 -10.41 -7.50 -0.09
N VAL A 39 -9.25 -7.13 -0.65
CA VAL A 39 -9.02 -7.10 -2.10
C VAL A 39 -8.44 -8.43 -2.57
N SER A 40 -8.94 -8.96 -3.68
CA SER A 40 -8.49 -10.25 -4.22
C SER A 40 -6.97 -10.31 -4.42
N LEU A 41 -6.36 -11.48 -4.22
CA LEU A 41 -4.90 -11.63 -4.24
C LEU A 41 -4.27 -11.12 -5.55
N GLY A 42 -4.87 -11.44 -6.70
CA GLY A 42 -4.38 -10.98 -8.00
C GLY A 42 -4.49 -9.46 -8.18
N THR A 43 -5.53 -8.82 -7.63
CA THR A 43 -5.66 -7.35 -7.67
C THR A 43 -4.68 -6.71 -6.69
N THR A 44 -4.53 -7.28 -5.50
CA THR A 44 -3.53 -6.86 -4.51
C THR A 44 -2.13 -6.94 -5.10
N PHE A 45 -1.79 -8.02 -5.82
CA PHE A 45 -0.52 -8.13 -6.55
C PHE A 45 -0.29 -6.96 -7.51
N ARG A 46 -1.26 -6.69 -8.40
CA ARG A 46 -1.14 -5.59 -9.37
C ARG A 46 -0.97 -4.23 -8.70
N LEU A 47 -1.74 -3.97 -7.64
CA LEU A 47 -1.71 -2.70 -6.92
C LEU A 47 -0.40 -2.52 -6.15
N VAL A 48 0.03 -3.54 -5.39
CA VAL A 48 1.29 -3.51 -4.64
C VAL A 48 2.48 -3.37 -5.59
N HIS A 49 2.50 -4.10 -6.70
CA HIS A 49 3.56 -3.98 -7.69
C HIS A 49 3.60 -2.60 -8.34
N ARG A 50 2.43 -2.01 -8.65
CA ARG A 50 2.33 -0.63 -9.14
C ARG A 50 2.86 0.37 -8.11
N MET A 51 2.46 0.23 -6.84
CA MET A 51 2.92 1.12 -5.77
C MET A 51 4.42 1.00 -5.50
N ALA A 52 4.98 -0.22 -5.59
CA ALA A 52 6.42 -0.43 -5.49
C ALA A 52 7.19 0.24 -6.64
N ARG A 53 6.67 0.18 -7.87
CA ARG A 53 7.26 0.90 -9.03
C ARG A 53 7.20 2.42 -8.90
N LEU A 54 6.27 2.94 -8.10
CA LEU A 54 6.12 4.36 -7.77
C LEU A 54 6.88 4.74 -6.49
N GLU A 55 7.67 3.82 -5.92
CA GLU A 55 8.45 4.04 -4.69
C GLU A 55 7.58 4.38 -3.46
N ILE A 56 6.28 4.07 -3.53
CA ILE A 56 5.34 4.19 -2.40
C ILE A 56 5.58 3.05 -1.41
N LEU A 57 5.94 1.87 -1.92
CA LEU A 57 6.25 0.70 -1.11
C LEU A 57 7.68 0.23 -1.40
N ASP A 58 8.41 -0.07 -0.34
CA ASP A 58 9.69 -0.77 -0.45
C ASP A 58 9.45 -2.27 -0.56
N VAL A 59 10.27 -2.95 -1.37
CA VAL A 59 10.25 -4.41 -1.52
C VAL A 59 11.48 -5.00 -0.86
N GLU A 60 11.28 -5.91 0.08
CA GLU A 60 12.34 -6.64 0.74
C GLU A 60 12.26 -8.12 0.36
N LYS A 61 13.37 -8.69 -0.09
CA LYS A 61 13.46 -10.10 -0.46
C LYS A 61 14.15 -10.86 0.67
N ILE A 62 13.41 -11.75 1.33
CA ILE A 62 13.93 -12.63 2.38
C ILE A 62 13.86 -14.06 1.86
N GLY A 63 15.00 -14.59 1.43
CA GLY A 63 15.06 -15.87 0.70
C GLY A 63 14.30 -15.79 -0.62
N GLU A 64 13.28 -16.64 -0.79
CA GLU A 64 12.41 -16.65 -1.98
C GLU A 64 11.20 -15.70 -1.83
N PHE A 65 10.91 -15.24 -0.61
CA PHE A 65 9.73 -14.44 -0.33
C PHE A 65 9.96 -12.96 -0.62
N LYS A 66 8.95 -12.31 -1.20
CA LYS A 66 8.86 -10.86 -1.31
C LYS A 66 7.94 -10.32 -0.23
N LEU A 67 8.47 -9.42 0.58
CA LEU A 67 7.74 -8.67 1.58
C LEU A 67 7.70 -7.20 1.20
N TYR A 68 6.65 -6.51 1.62
CA TYR A 68 6.40 -5.12 1.27
C TYR A 68 6.21 -4.29 2.53
N ARG A 69 6.73 -3.07 2.56
CA ARG A 69 6.50 -2.09 3.63
C ARG A 69 6.34 -0.70 3.04
N LEU A 70 5.86 0.24 3.85
CA LEU A 70 5.75 1.64 3.42
C LEU A 70 7.15 2.21 3.09
N GLY A 71 7.22 2.96 1.99
CA GLY A 71 8.42 3.68 1.60
C GLY A 71 8.79 4.75 2.62
N ARG A 72 10.09 5.09 2.72
CA ARG A 72 10.62 6.04 3.71
C ARG A 72 10.92 7.44 3.15
N SER A 73 10.52 7.73 1.91
CA SER A 73 10.79 9.03 1.28
C SER A 73 9.98 10.17 1.92
N LYS A 74 10.41 11.41 1.71
CA LYS A 74 9.77 12.61 2.31
C LYS A 74 8.35 12.81 1.76
N GLU A 75 8.14 12.43 0.51
CA GLU A 75 6.88 12.51 -0.22
C GLU A 75 5.86 11.52 0.36
N ILE A 76 6.30 10.34 0.79
CA ILE A 76 5.44 9.34 1.45
C ILE A 76 5.08 9.75 2.87
N LYS A 77 5.96 10.48 3.57
CA LYS A 77 5.60 11.11 4.86
C LYS A 77 4.47 12.13 4.72
N ALA A 78 4.31 12.79 3.57
CA ALA A 78 3.20 13.72 3.35
C ALA A 78 1.83 13.03 3.30
N LEU A 79 1.77 11.75 2.88
CA LEU A 79 0.54 10.95 2.92
C LEU A 79 0.07 10.66 4.35
N GLU A 80 0.93 10.82 5.36
CA GLU A 80 0.55 10.66 6.77
C GLU A 80 -0.43 11.75 7.23
N VAL A 81 -0.40 12.92 6.59
CA VAL A 81 -1.27 14.06 6.91
C VAL A 81 -2.70 13.83 6.42
N LEU A 82 -2.91 12.96 5.42
CA LEU A 82 -4.24 12.62 4.88
C LEU A 82 -5.01 11.61 5.75
N HIS A 83 -4.41 11.16 6.86
CA HIS A 83 -5.01 10.23 7.82
C HIS A 83 -5.48 10.93 9.12
N ALA A 84 -5.62 12.27 9.10
CA ALA A 84 -6.17 13.08 10.18
C ALA A 84 -7.67 13.40 9.97
#